data_AF-A0A8D8QX99-F1
#
_entry.id   AF-A0A8D8QX99-F1
#
_cell.length_a   1.000
_cell.length_b   1.000
_cell.length_c   1.000
_cell.angle_alpha   90.00
_cell.angle_beta   90.00
_cell.angle_gamma   90.00
#
_symmetry.space_group_name_H-M   'P 1'
#
loop_
_entity.id
_entity.type
_entity.pdbx_description
1 polymer ?
#
loop_
_entity_poly.entity_id
_entity_poly.type
_entity_poly.pdbx_seq_one_letter_code
_entity_poly.pdbx_strand_id
1 'polypeptide(L)'
;MKSKMPNRGKKGWCGCLQDDEPPEITYCMVDNAGTLAQVTFTPTLPIPPTNELNTMFEELVEELDLTAPNKAAMLSLPDEKKWQIYCSRKMDQTNGSTTDAPDNPEQYIEQLRNFKSSPLTENDDTEIKSRTRILDSLRTALRTQPHSFVLRFIECEGLLTLLEYLKKLDHYSGQTSLHCSIIGCIKALMNNSTGRSHVLGYPGAIDIIAQSLSTENIKTKIAVLEILGAVCLIPGGHKKVLDAMSHYQRFCNERSRFQEQSLPRSTSRLQRAQNTCVRYIYRARKRDFVPPYYNRPRLLRIEPRR
;
A
#
# COMPACT_ATOMS: atom_id res chain seq x y z
N MET A 1 4.77 11.40 -58.04
CA MET A 1 5.62 10.78 -57.00
C MET A 1 4.74 10.37 -55.83
N LYS A 2 4.56 9.06 -55.62
CA LYS A 2 3.83 8.49 -54.48
C LYS A 2 4.83 8.26 -53.34
N SER A 3 4.69 8.93 -52.20
CA SER A 3 5.45 8.59 -51.00
C SER A 3 4.59 7.74 -50.06
N LYS A 4 5.20 6.67 -49.57
CA LYS A 4 4.61 5.55 -48.84
C LYS A 4 4.68 5.89 -47.33
N MET A 5 3.55 5.87 -46.62
CA MET A 5 3.55 6.00 -45.15
C MET A 5 4.09 4.71 -44.51
N PRO A 6 4.96 4.77 -43.48
CA PRO A 6 5.32 3.60 -42.71
C PRO A 6 4.33 3.37 -41.56
N ASN A 7 3.98 2.09 -41.42
CA ASN A 7 3.09 1.47 -40.46
C ASN A 7 3.61 1.65 -39.02
N ARG A 8 2.81 2.20 -38.10
CA ARG A 8 3.15 2.27 -36.66
C ARG A 8 2.76 0.95 -35.99
N GLY A 9 3.71 0.03 -35.93
CA GLY A 9 3.65 -1.16 -35.08
C GLY A 9 3.64 -0.80 -33.58
N LYS A 10 2.93 -1.62 -32.81
CA LYS A 10 2.80 -1.59 -31.34
C LYS A 10 4.20 -1.50 -30.68
N LYS A 11 4.45 -0.45 -29.89
CA LYS A 11 5.65 -0.37 -29.05
C LYS A 11 5.46 -1.22 -27.79
N GLY A 12 6.19 -2.33 -27.74
CA GLY A 12 6.34 -3.18 -26.57
C GLY A 12 7.03 -2.45 -25.41
N TRP A 13 6.66 -2.89 -24.22
CA TRP A 13 7.10 -2.45 -22.92
C TRP A 13 8.52 -2.98 -22.62
N CYS A 14 9.40 -2.10 -22.13
CA CYS A 14 10.69 -2.35 -21.48
C CYS A 14 11.71 -3.25 -22.21
N GLY A 15 12.83 -2.67 -22.65
CA GLY A 15 13.96 -3.37 -23.30
C GLY A 15 14.83 -4.24 -22.38
N CYS A 16 14.32 -4.69 -21.24
CA CYS A 16 15.03 -5.56 -20.30
C CYS A 16 14.62 -7.05 -20.43
N LEU A 17 13.70 -7.36 -21.35
CA LEU A 17 13.13 -8.70 -21.57
C LEU A 17 13.43 -9.23 -22.97
N GLN A 18 14.37 -8.61 -23.70
CA GLN A 18 14.67 -8.96 -25.09
C GLN A 18 15.81 -9.97 -25.25
N ASP A 19 16.56 -10.28 -24.19
CA ASP A 19 17.62 -11.27 -24.20
C ASP A 19 17.21 -12.54 -23.45
N ASP A 20 17.37 -13.69 -24.12
CA ASP A 20 17.23 -15.04 -23.57
C ASP A 20 18.39 -15.41 -22.61
N GLU A 21 19.34 -14.51 -22.42
CA GLU A 21 20.45 -14.67 -21.48
C GLU A 21 20.09 -14.00 -20.14
N PRO A 22 20.08 -14.73 -19.02
CA PRO A 22 19.67 -14.19 -17.73
C PRO A 22 20.65 -13.11 -17.26
N PRO A 23 20.18 -11.96 -16.72
CA PRO A 23 21.08 -11.03 -16.07
C PRO A 23 21.71 -11.70 -14.85
N GLU A 24 23.05 -11.76 -14.81
CA GLU A 24 23.80 -12.21 -13.66
C GLU A 24 23.52 -11.26 -12.48
N ILE A 25 22.80 -11.76 -11.48
CA ILE A 25 22.62 -11.01 -10.23
C ILE A 25 23.85 -11.28 -9.36
N THR A 26 24.85 -10.43 -9.53
CA THR A 26 26.11 -10.47 -8.78
C THR A 26 25.92 -9.87 -7.39
N TYR A 27 25.99 -10.69 -6.34
CA TYR A 27 26.08 -10.20 -4.96
C TYR A 27 27.53 -10.33 -4.48
N CYS A 28 28.08 -9.26 -3.90
CA CYS A 28 29.37 -9.30 -3.22
C CYS A 28 29.16 -9.83 -1.79
N MET A 29 29.76 -10.98 -1.46
CA MET A 29 29.93 -11.37 -0.05
C MET A 29 31.33 -10.94 0.41
N VAL A 30 31.40 -10.34 1.59
CA VAL A 30 32.68 -10.06 2.26
C VAL A 30 32.99 -11.24 3.16
N ASP A 31 34.03 -12.00 2.84
CA ASP A 31 34.52 -13.07 3.70
C ASP A 31 35.17 -12.49 4.97
N ASN A 32 35.28 -13.31 6.04
CA ASN A 32 35.80 -12.90 7.36
C ASN A 32 37.24 -12.32 7.35
N ALA A 33 37.91 -12.34 6.19
CA ALA A 33 39.22 -11.74 5.93
C ALA A 33 39.15 -10.35 5.24
N GLY A 34 37.95 -9.81 4.98
CA GLY A 34 37.76 -8.52 4.33
C GLY A 34 37.92 -8.53 2.80
N THR A 35 37.99 -9.71 2.17
CA THR A 35 38.02 -9.84 0.71
C THR A 35 36.60 -9.72 0.14
N LEU A 36 36.48 -9.19 -1.08
CA LEU A 36 35.21 -9.19 -1.84
C LEU A 36 35.23 -10.41 -2.76
N ALA A 37 34.47 -11.45 -2.42
CA ALA A 37 34.32 -12.63 -3.26
C ALA A 37 33.03 -12.55 -4.09
N GLN A 38 33.17 -12.69 -5.41
CA GLN A 38 32.07 -12.75 -6.36
C GLN A 38 31.55 -14.19 -6.42
N VAL A 39 30.37 -14.45 -5.84
CA VAL A 39 29.78 -15.80 -5.82
C VAL A 39 28.56 -15.84 -6.73
N THR A 40 28.62 -16.66 -7.77
CA THR A 40 27.49 -16.94 -8.67
C THR A 40 26.46 -17.78 -7.91
N PHE A 41 25.21 -17.32 -7.81
CA PHE A 41 24.14 -18.07 -7.15
C PHE A 41 23.70 -19.24 -8.04
N THR A 42 24.38 -20.38 -7.90
CA THR A 42 23.87 -21.67 -8.37
C THR A 42 23.06 -22.28 -7.22
N PRO A 43 21.73 -22.39 -7.32
CA PRO A 43 20.96 -23.08 -6.29
C PRO A 43 21.51 -24.51 -6.16
N THR A 44 22.06 -24.84 -4.99
CA THR A 44 22.71 -26.13 -4.68
C THR A 44 21.73 -27.29 -4.60
N LEU A 45 20.41 -27.02 -4.71
CA LEU A 45 19.35 -28.01 -4.71
C LEU A 45 18.85 -28.28 -6.15
N PRO A 46 18.64 -29.55 -6.53
CA PRO A 46 18.15 -29.90 -7.85
C PRO A 46 16.75 -29.30 -8.08
N ILE A 47 16.48 -28.87 -9.31
CA ILE A 47 15.16 -28.38 -9.70
C ILE A 47 14.15 -29.53 -9.54
N PRO A 48 13.06 -29.35 -8.77
CA PRO A 48 12.03 -30.37 -8.62
C PRO A 48 11.22 -30.55 -9.92
N PRO A 49 10.44 -31.63 -10.06
CA PRO A 49 9.57 -31.84 -11.21
C PRO A 49 8.68 -30.63 -11.49
N THR A 50 8.46 -30.27 -12.76
CA THR A 50 7.72 -29.06 -13.17
C THR A 50 6.36 -28.88 -12.46
N ASN A 51 5.60 -29.96 -12.24
CA ASN A 51 4.32 -29.88 -11.53
C ASN A 51 4.48 -29.48 -10.06
N GLU A 52 5.48 -30.03 -9.38
CA GLU A 52 5.79 -29.72 -7.98
C GLU A 52 6.33 -28.29 -7.87
N LEU A 53 7.25 -27.91 -8.76
CA LEU A 53 7.79 -26.54 -8.85
C LEU A 53 6.67 -25.51 -9.04
N ASN A 54 5.74 -25.77 -9.96
CA ASN A 54 4.62 -24.86 -10.22
C ASN A 54 3.73 -24.71 -8.98
N THR A 55 3.44 -25.81 -8.26
CA THR A 55 2.64 -25.77 -7.03
C THR A 55 3.33 -24.93 -5.95
N MET A 56 4.62 -25.18 -5.69
CA MET A 56 5.41 -24.41 -4.71
C MET A 56 5.53 -22.94 -5.09
N PHE A 57 5.64 -22.65 -6.38
CA PHE A 57 5.74 -21.29 -6.89
C PHE A 57 4.40 -20.55 -6.85
N GLU A 58 3.28 -21.25 -7.06
CA GLU A 58 1.94 -20.70 -6.91
C GLU A 58 1.69 -20.24 -5.48
N GLU A 59 2.01 -21.06 -4.48
CA GLU A 59 1.94 -20.68 -3.05
C GLU A 59 2.79 -19.43 -2.75
N LEU A 60 4.01 -19.40 -3.27
CA LEU A 60 4.90 -18.24 -3.14
C LEU A 60 4.29 -16.97 -3.74
N VAL A 61 3.71 -17.07 -4.94
CA VAL A 61 3.11 -15.93 -5.64
C VAL A 61 1.86 -15.43 -4.92
N GLU A 62 1.11 -16.31 -4.25
CA GLU A 62 -0.03 -15.93 -3.42
C GLU A 62 0.40 -15.12 -2.19
N GLU A 63 1.51 -15.49 -1.56
CA GLU A 63 2.09 -14.75 -0.43
C GLU A 63 2.58 -13.33 -0.79
N LEU A 64 2.72 -13.01 -2.08
CA LEU A 64 3.16 -11.69 -2.56
C LEU A 64 2.01 -10.69 -2.81
N ASP A 65 0.75 -11.14 -2.77
CA ASP A 65 -0.44 -10.30 -2.98
C ASP A 65 -0.35 -9.41 -4.25
N LEU A 66 0.01 -10.04 -5.37
CA LEU A 66 0.17 -9.36 -6.65
C LEU A 66 -1.17 -9.10 -7.36
N THR A 67 -1.20 -8.04 -8.18
CA THR A 67 -2.34 -7.83 -9.09
C THR A 67 -2.47 -8.99 -10.09
N ALA A 68 -3.69 -9.29 -10.54
CA ALA A 68 -3.96 -10.36 -11.51
C ALA A 68 -3.00 -10.39 -12.73
N PRO A 69 -2.70 -9.27 -13.43
CA PRO A 69 -1.74 -9.30 -14.54
C PRO A 69 -0.31 -9.62 -14.07
N ASN A 70 0.10 -9.14 -12.89
CA ASN A 70 1.42 -9.43 -12.34
C ASN A 70 1.52 -10.89 -11.86
N LYS A 71 0.47 -11.44 -11.24
CA LYS A 71 0.37 -12.86 -10.89
C LYS A 71 0.49 -13.73 -12.14
N ALA A 72 -0.24 -13.42 -13.21
CA ALA A 72 -0.14 -14.14 -14.48
C ALA A 72 1.27 -14.06 -15.10
N ALA A 73 1.89 -12.88 -15.08
CA ALA A 73 3.26 -12.70 -15.57
C ALA A 73 4.27 -13.55 -14.77
N MET A 74 4.15 -13.58 -13.44
CA MET A 74 4.98 -14.41 -12.57
C MET A 74 4.82 -15.90 -12.89
N LEU A 75 3.58 -16.38 -13.02
CA LEU A 75 3.30 -17.79 -13.30
C LEU A 75 3.77 -18.23 -14.70
N SER A 76 3.91 -17.30 -15.63
CA SER A 76 4.41 -17.55 -16.99
C SER A 76 5.95 -17.62 -17.11
N LEU A 77 6.68 -17.44 -16.01
CA LEU A 77 8.15 -17.52 -16.03
C LEU A 77 8.65 -18.95 -16.36
N PRO A 78 9.81 -19.09 -17.01
CA PRO A 78 10.49 -20.39 -17.16
C PRO A 78 10.82 -21.03 -15.80
N ASP A 79 10.89 -22.36 -15.78
CA ASP A 79 11.09 -23.16 -14.57
C ASP A 79 12.40 -22.78 -13.86
N GLU A 80 13.46 -22.47 -14.60
CA GLU A 80 14.75 -22.04 -14.04
C GLU A 80 14.61 -20.74 -13.23
N LYS A 81 13.83 -19.77 -13.74
CA LYS A 81 13.59 -18.50 -13.06
C LYS A 81 12.67 -18.68 -11.84
N LYS A 82 11.65 -19.54 -11.95
CA LYS A 82 10.77 -19.89 -10.82
C LYS A 82 11.58 -20.48 -9.67
N TRP A 83 12.48 -21.42 -9.98
CA TRP A 83 13.32 -22.08 -8.98
C TRP A 83 14.31 -21.14 -8.31
N GLN A 84 14.95 -20.26 -9.09
CA GLN A 84 15.85 -19.23 -8.56
C GLN A 84 15.13 -18.32 -7.55
N ILE A 85 13.97 -17.78 -7.92
CA ILE A 85 13.16 -16.91 -7.06
C ILE A 85 12.72 -17.64 -5.79
N TYR A 86 12.28 -18.91 -5.92
CA TYR A 86 11.88 -19.73 -4.78
C TYR A 86 13.05 -19.95 -3.81
N CYS A 87 14.23 -20.32 -4.32
CA CYS A 87 15.42 -20.54 -3.50
C CYS A 87 15.88 -19.27 -2.78
N SER A 88 15.88 -18.12 -3.47
CA SER A 88 16.22 -16.84 -2.84
C SER A 88 15.29 -16.50 -1.68
N ARG A 89 13.97 -16.67 -1.88
CA ARG A 89 12.97 -16.43 -0.82
C ARG A 89 13.12 -17.40 0.36
N LYS A 90 13.42 -18.67 0.10
CA LYS A 90 13.64 -19.66 1.16
C LYS A 90 14.90 -19.34 1.96
N MET A 91 15.95 -18.88 1.30
CA MET A 91 17.20 -18.45 1.94
C MET A 91 16.98 -17.25 2.88
N ASP A 92 16.20 -16.26 2.44
CA ASP A 92 15.84 -15.09 3.25
C ASP A 92 15.05 -15.50 4.52
N GLN A 93 14.20 -16.52 4.43
CA GLN A 93 13.47 -17.06 5.58
C GLN A 93 14.38 -17.87 6.52
N THR A 94 15.30 -18.67 5.99
CA THR A 94 16.19 -19.52 6.80
C THR A 94 17.32 -18.75 7.48
N ASN A 95 17.80 -17.65 6.88
CA ASN A 95 18.83 -16.80 7.47
C ASN A 95 18.27 -15.83 8.53
N GLY A 96 16.97 -15.91 8.81
CA GLY A 96 16.29 -15.13 9.83
C GLY A 96 16.09 -13.68 9.40
N SER A 97 14.89 -13.17 9.68
CA SER A 97 14.69 -11.73 9.82
C SER A 97 15.65 -11.26 10.92
N THR A 98 16.79 -10.65 10.58
CA THR A 98 17.74 -10.05 11.55
C THR A 98 17.16 -8.85 12.31
N THR A 99 15.87 -8.59 12.13
CA THR A 99 15.12 -7.60 12.89
C THR A 99 14.72 -8.18 14.24
N ASP A 100 15.03 -7.48 15.34
CA ASP A 100 14.49 -7.71 16.70
C ASP A 100 12.95 -7.59 16.80
N ALA A 101 12.25 -7.63 15.67
CA ALA A 101 10.83 -7.42 15.53
C ALA A 101 10.09 -8.75 15.69
N PRO A 102 9.03 -8.82 16.52
CA PRO A 102 8.29 -10.06 16.67
C PRO A 102 7.67 -10.53 15.34
N ASP A 103 7.79 -11.83 15.08
CA ASP A 103 7.25 -12.48 13.87
C ASP A 103 5.74 -12.73 13.96
N ASN A 104 5.17 -12.69 15.18
CA ASN A 104 3.78 -13.01 15.44
C ASN A 104 2.92 -11.73 15.58
N PRO A 105 1.85 -11.54 14.77
CA PRO A 105 1.02 -10.33 14.81
C PRO A 105 0.28 -10.14 16.15
N GLU A 106 -0.08 -11.21 16.85
CA GLU A 106 -0.74 -11.18 18.16
C GLU A 106 0.07 -10.41 19.21
N GLN A 107 1.40 -10.51 19.17
CA GLN A 107 2.28 -9.81 20.12
C GLN A 107 2.23 -8.29 19.95
N TYR A 108 2.12 -7.79 18.71
CA TYR A 108 1.89 -6.37 18.48
C TYR A 108 0.51 -5.94 18.97
N ILE A 109 -0.52 -6.76 18.73
CA ILE A 109 -1.90 -6.45 19.13
C ILE A 109 -2.01 -6.38 20.66
N GLU A 110 -1.36 -7.29 21.37
CA GLU A 110 -1.29 -7.28 22.83
C GLU A 110 -0.61 -6.00 23.35
N GLN A 111 0.54 -5.61 22.77
CA GLN A 111 1.21 -4.36 23.12
C GLN A 111 0.32 -3.12 22.84
N LEU A 112 -0.38 -3.10 21.70
CA LEU A 112 -1.34 -2.02 21.38
C LEU A 112 -2.50 -1.95 22.37
N ARG A 113 -2.99 -3.10 22.85
CA ARG A 113 -4.03 -3.16 23.89
C ARG A 113 -3.49 -2.65 25.22
N ASN A 114 -2.25 -2.99 25.58
CA ASN A 114 -1.61 -2.49 26.80
C ASN A 114 -1.43 -0.96 26.78
N PHE A 115 -1.16 -0.35 25.63
CA PHE A 115 -1.12 1.10 25.50
C PHE A 115 -2.45 1.78 25.84
N LYS A 116 -3.59 1.13 25.53
CA LYS A 116 -4.92 1.67 25.87
C LYS A 116 -5.17 1.68 27.37
N SER A 117 -4.57 0.75 28.11
CA SER A 117 -4.70 0.64 29.57
C SER A 117 -3.82 1.62 30.32
N SER A 118 -2.81 2.21 29.66
CA SER A 118 -1.87 3.16 30.24
C SER A 118 -1.96 4.51 29.50
N PRO A 119 -2.81 5.46 29.94
CA PRO A 119 -2.94 6.76 29.30
C PRO A 119 -1.64 7.57 29.42
N LEU A 120 -1.32 8.32 28.36
CA LEU A 120 -0.15 9.20 28.33
C LEU A 120 -0.44 10.54 28.99
N THR A 121 0.57 11.10 29.62
CA THR A 121 0.62 12.49 30.10
C THR A 121 1.61 13.30 29.28
N GLU A 122 1.57 14.63 29.38
CA GLU A 122 2.43 15.54 28.60
C GLU A 122 3.94 15.36 28.88
N ASN A 123 4.31 14.65 29.95
CA ASN A 123 5.71 14.39 30.33
C ASN A 123 6.25 13.01 29.88
N ASP A 124 5.42 12.21 29.19
CA ASP A 124 5.73 10.82 28.85
C ASP A 124 6.47 10.68 27.51
N ASP A 125 7.41 11.56 27.23
CA ASP A 125 8.21 11.56 25.99
C ASP A 125 8.93 10.23 25.74
N THR A 126 9.41 9.58 26.81
CA THR A 126 10.09 8.29 26.76
C THR A 126 9.14 7.17 26.35
N GLU A 127 7.94 7.15 26.93
CA GLU A 127 6.90 6.20 26.61
C GLU A 127 6.35 6.44 25.19
N ILE A 128 6.14 7.69 24.78
CA ILE A 128 5.74 8.03 23.40
C ILE A 128 6.77 7.48 22.41
N LYS A 129 8.07 7.66 22.68
CA LYS A 129 9.13 7.10 21.84
C LYS A 129 9.09 5.57 21.82
N SER A 130 8.87 4.93 22.97
CA SER A 130 8.74 3.47 23.09
C SER A 130 7.58 2.94 22.25
N ARG A 131 6.37 3.49 22.44
CA ARG A 131 5.17 3.13 21.67
C ARG A 131 5.32 3.40 20.18
N THR A 132 5.96 4.51 19.81
CA THR A 132 6.25 4.86 18.41
C THR A 132 7.14 3.79 17.78
N ARG A 133 8.19 3.30 18.46
CA ARG A 133 9.06 2.23 17.94
C ARG A 133 8.29 0.94 17.67
N ILE A 134 7.41 0.55 18.59
CA ILE A 134 6.57 -0.65 18.43
C ILE A 134 5.64 -0.51 17.22
N LEU A 135 5.01 0.67 17.05
CA LEU A 135 4.17 0.96 15.88
C LEU A 135 4.97 1.01 14.58
N ASP A 136 6.19 1.55 14.57
CA ASP A 136 7.04 1.58 13.38
C ASP A 136 7.54 0.18 13.00
N SER A 137 7.78 -0.67 14.00
CA SER A 137 8.06 -2.09 13.80
C SER A 137 6.87 -2.81 13.19
N LEU A 138 5.66 -2.64 13.76
CA LEU A 138 4.42 -3.20 13.21
C LEU A 138 4.17 -2.71 11.77
N ARG A 139 4.35 -1.42 11.51
CA ARG A 139 4.22 -0.83 10.17
C ARG A 139 5.18 -1.51 9.18
N THR A 140 6.39 -1.80 9.61
CA THR A 140 7.38 -2.50 8.78
C THR A 140 6.93 -3.93 8.54
N ALA A 141 6.53 -4.65 9.59
CA ALA A 141 6.03 -6.01 9.49
C ALA A 141 4.83 -6.12 8.52
N LEU A 142 3.82 -5.25 8.65
CA LEU A 142 2.67 -5.18 7.75
C LEU A 142 3.01 -4.92 6.27
N ARG A 143 4.22 -4.41 5.99
CA ARG A 143 4.70 -4.12 4.62
C ARG A 143 5.61 -5.21 4.08
N THR A 144 6.40 -5.86 4.92
CA THR A 144 7.48 -6.77 4.48
C THR A 144 7.21 -8.23 4.78
N GLN A 145 6.37 -8.53 5.77
CA GLN A 145 6.02 -9.90 6.11
C GLN A 145 5.08 -10.50 5.05
N PRO A 146 5.00 -11.84 4.96
CA PRO A 146 4.12 -12.54 4.02
C PRO A 146 2.65 -12.15 4.20
N HIS A 147 1.85 -12.40 3.16
CA HIS A 147 0.41 -12.18 3.18
C HIS A 147 -0.27 -12.85 4.39
N SER A 148 0.17 -14.04 4.76
CA SER A 148 -0.31 -14.78 5.93
C SER A 148 -0.19 -13.99 7.25
N PHE A 149 0.87 -13.19 7.44
CA PHE A 149 0.99 -12.30 8.60
C PHE A 149 -0.13 -11.26 8.63
N VAL A 150 -0.43 -10.65 7.48
CA VAL A 150 -1.48 -9.63 7.36
C VAL A 150 -2.86 -10.25 7.58
N LEU A 151 -3.12 -11.42 7.01
CA LEU A 151 -4.36 -12.16 7.21
C LEU A 151 -4.57 -12.43 8.71
N ARG A 152 -3.55 -12.96 9.38
CA ARG A 152 -3.60 -13.25 10.81
C ARG A 152 -3.81 -12.00 11.67
N PHE A 153 -3.12 -10.90 11.35
CA PHE A 153 -3.30 -9.63 12.03
C PHE A 153 -4.76 -9.13 11.95
N ILE A 154 -5.41 -9.31 10.80
CA ILE A 154 -6.81 -8.95 10.60
C ILE A 154 -7.75 -9.87 11.39
N GLU A 155 -7.54 -11.19 11.34
CA GLU A 155 -8.33 -12.18 12.09
C GLU A 155 -8.31 -11.92 13.60
N CYS A 156 -7.16 -11.47 14.13
CA CYS A 156 -6.97 -11.12 15.52
C CYS A 156 -7.46 -9.70 15.90
N GLU A 157 -8.29 -9.08 15.06
CA GLU A 157 -8.85 -7.74 15.26
C GLU A 157 -7.81 -6.61 15.35
N GLY A 158 -6.67 -6.76 14.68
CA GLY A 158 -5.60 -5.77 14.67
C GLY A 158 -6.03 -4.43 14.08
N LEU A 159 -6.80 -4.43 12.98
CA LEU A 159 -7.35 -3.19 12.39
C LEU A 159 -8.27 -2.45 13.36
N LEU A 160 -9.19 -3.16 14.01
CA LEU A 160 -10.09 -2.59 15.02
C LEU A 160 -9.27 -1.94 16.14
N THR A 161 -8.24 -2.64 16.62
CA THR A 161 -7.36 -2.16 17.67
C THR A 161 -6.69 -0.82 17.30
N LEU A 162 -6.17 -0.70 16.06
CA LEU A 162 -5.58 0.54 15.54
C LEU A 162 -6.61 1.68 15.42
N LEU A 163 -7.80 1.40 14.88
CA LEU A 163 -8.86 2.39 14.69
C LEU A 163 -9.39 2.92 16.04
N GLU A 164 -9.58 2.04 17.01
CA GLU A 164 -9.96 2.44 18.36
C GLU A 164 -8.87 3.27 19.05
N TYR A 165 -7.59 2.98 18.77
CA TYR A 165 -6.51 3.78 19.31
C TYR A 165 -6.55 5.20 18.71
N LEU A 166 -6.73 5.34 17.40
CA LEU A 166 -6.91 6.65 16.76
C LEU A 166 -8.06 7.45 17.36
N LYS A 167 -9.22 6.81 17.58
CA LYS A 167 -10.40 7.47 18.18
C LYS A 167 -10.15 8.03 19.58
N LYS A 168 -9.24 7.41 20.34
CA LYS A 168 -8.96 7.74 21.75
C LYS A 168 -7.72 8.63 21.92
N LEU A 169 -7.07 9.04 20.83
CA LEU A 169 -5.96 9.98 20.93
C LEU A 169 -6.46 11.32 21.49
N ASP A 170 -5.81 11.77 22.55
CA ASP A 170 -6.00 13.12 23.07
C ASP A 170 -5.32 14.15 22.17
N HIS A 171 -5.55 15.43 22.48
CA HIS A 171 -4.99 16.52 21.67
C HIS A 171 -3.46 16.43 21.60
N TYR A 172 -2.79 16.18 22.73
CA TYR A 172 -1.33 16.13 22.82
C TYR A 172 -0.75 14.96 22.01
N SER A 173 -1.17 13.72 22.29
CA SER A 173 -0.68 12.53 21.57
C SER A 173 -0.99 12.61 20.08
N GLY A 174 -2.12 13.23 19.72
CA GLY A 174 -2.52 13.52 18.34
C GLY A 174 -1.55 14.43 17.56
N GLN A 175 -0.65 15.16 18.22
CA GLN A 175 0.39 15.97 17.56
C GLN A 175 1.74 15.26 17.42
N THR A 176 1.94 14.14 18.14
CA THR A 176 3.23 13.44 18.22
C THR A 176 3.50 12.49 17.04
N SER A 177 4.70 11.91 17.01
CA SER A 177 5.05 10.83 16.05
C SER A 177 4.17 9.59 16.20
N LEU A 178 3.62 9.34 17.39
CA LEU A 178 2.74 8.21 17.67
C LEU A 178 1.57 8.16 16.69
N HIS A 179 0.86 9.28 16.52
CA HIS A 179 -0.26 9.41 15.60
C HIS A 179 0.17 9.14 14.15
N CYS A 180 1.33 9.66 13.75
CA CYS A 180 1.89 9.42 12.42
C CYS A 180 2.20 7.93 12.19
N SER A 181 2.72 7.22 13.19
CA SER A 181 3.03 5.79 13.09
C SER A 181 1.78 4.90 13.04
N ILE A 182 0.71 5.25 13.78
CA ILE A 182 -0.58 4.54 13.67
C ILE A 182 -1.17 4.68 12.25
N ILE A 183 -1.20 5.90 11.69
CA ILE A 183 -1.63 6.13 10.30
C ILE A 183 -0.72 5.38 9.32
N GLY A 184 0.59 5.32 9.61
CA GLY A 184 1.55 4.52 8.86
C GLY A 184 1.23 3.03 8.82
N CYS A 185 0.79 2.44 9.94
CA CYS A 185 0.34 1.05 10.02
C CYS A 185 -0.88 0.81 9.13
N ILE A 186 -1.90 1.68 9.22
CA ILE A 186 -3.10 1.59 8.38
C ILE A 186 -2.74 1.73 6.90
N LYS A 187 -1.84 2.65 6.56
CA LYS A 187 -1.36 2.82 5.18
C LYS A 187 -0.66 1.55 4.66
N ALA A 188 0.20 0.92 5.48
CA ALA A 188 0.86 -0.33 5.12
C ALA A 188 -0.17 -1.44 4.91
N LEU A 189 -1.14 -1.58 5.82
CA LEU A 189 -2.22 -2.55 5.74
C LEU A 189 -3.05 -2.39 4.45
N MET A 190 -3.31 -1.16 4.00
CA MET A 190 -4.07 -0.89 2.77
C MET A 190 -3.31 -1.18 1.47
N ASN A 191 -1.98 -1.36 1.54
CA ASN A 191 -1.22 -1.83 0.39
C ASN A 191 -1.44 -3.33 0.14
N ASN A 192 -1.95 -4.07 1.14
CA ASN A 192 -2.40 -5.44 0.98
C ASN A 192 -3.88 -5.50 0.55
N SER A 193 -4.27 -6.42 -0.33
CA SER A 193 -5.62 -6.56 -0.86
C SER A 193 -6.64 -6.95 0.21
N THR A 194 -6.32 -7.89 1.09
CA THR A 194 -7.13 -8.27 2.25
C THR A 194 -7.23 -7.11 3.22
N GLY A 195 -6.11 -6.50 3.60
CA GLY A 195 -6.10 -5.34 4.49
C GLY A 195 -6.96 -4.18 3.94
N ARG A 196 -6.84 -3.88 2.65
CA ARG A 196 -7.67 -2.89 1.94
C ARG A 196 -9.15 -3.24 1.95
N SER A 197 -9.51 -4.50 1.69
CA SER A 197 -10.90 -4.98 1.75
C SER A 197 -11.49 -4.77 3.14
N HIS A 198 -10.76 -5.14 4.20
CA HIS A 198 -11.20 -4.96 5.58
C HIS A 198 -11.33 -3.50 6.00
N VAL A 199 -10.38 -2.63 5.65
CA VAL A 199 -10.48 -1.17 5.91
C VAL A 199 -11.70 -0.57 5.22
N LEU A 200 -11.98 -0.95 3.97
CA LEU A 200 -13.15 -0.47 3.27
C LEU A 200 -14.45 -1.09 3.79
N GLY A 201 -14.42 -2.33 4.27
CA GLY A 201 -15.58 -3.02 4.84
C GLY A 201 -15.98 -2.50 6.22
N TYR A 202 -15.02 -2.01 7.00
CA TYR A 202 -15.24 -1.57 8.37
C TYR A 202 -16.07 -0.26 8.44
N PRO A 203 -17.23 -0.26 9.13
CA PRO A 203 -18.08 0.93 9.24
C PRO A 203 -17.36 2.11 9.90
N GLY A 204 -17.32 3.26 9.21
CA GLY A 204 -16.70 4.48 9.71
C GLY A 204 -15.17 4.46 9.76
N ALA A 205 -14.48 3.44 9.24
CA ALA A 205 -13.01 3.43 9.19
C ALA A 205 -12.44 4.66 8.48
N ILE A 206 -13.00 4.98 7.30
CA ILE A 206 -12.56 6.14 6.52
C ILE A 206 -12.87 7.45 7.25
N ASP A 207 -13.97 7.52 8.01
CA ASP A 207 -14.35 8.69 8.81
C ASP A 207 -13.35 8.92 9.95
N ILE A 208 -12.90 7.85 10.61
CA ILE A 208 -11.88 7.89 11.67
C ILE A 208 -10.55 8.35 11.08
N ILE A 209 -10.13 7.78 9.95
CA ILE A 209 -8.89 8.17 9.25
C ILE A 209 -8.96 9.63 8.81
N ALA A 210 -10.11 10.11 8.33
CA ALA A 210 -10.27 11.50 7.91
C ALA A 210 -10.21 12.49 9.09
N GLN A 211 -10.69 12.11 10.28
CA GLN A 211 -10.57 12.94 11.50
C GLN A 211 -9.12 13.27 11.84
N SER A 212 -8.18 12.37 11.54
CA SER A 212 -6.74 12.61 11.70
C SER A 212 -6.20 13.79 10.89
N LEU A 213 -6.97 14.39 9.97
CA LEU A 213 -6.60 15.64 9.31
C LEU A 213 -6.57 16.85 10.24
N SER A 214 -7.19 16.77 11.43
CA SER A 214 -7.24 17.87 12.42
C SER A 214 -5.90 18.13 13.12
N THR A 215 -4.98 17.15 13.11
CA THR A 215 -3.60 17.31 13.63
C THR A 215 -2.88 18.46 12.95
N GLU A 216 -1.94 19.11 13.63
CA GLU A 216 -1.02 20.09 13.05
C GLU A 216 0.18 19.39 12.36
N ASN A 217 0.40 18.12 12.67
CA ASN A 217 1.51 17.34 12.13
C ASN A 217 1.36 17.11 10.62
N ILE A 218 2.20 17.79 9.84
CA ILE A 218 2.18 17.77 8.38
C ILE A 218 2.40 16.36 7.82
N LYS A 219 3.26 15.54 8.45
CA LYS A 219 3.53 14.17 7.99
C LYS A 219 2.28 13.32 8.09
N THR A 220 1.55 13.42 9.20
CA THR A 220 0.28 12.74 9.41
C THR A 220 -0.76 13.19 8.38
N LYS A 221 -0.95 14.51 8.18
CA LYS A 221 -1.88 15.02 7.15
C LYS A 221 -1.56 14.48 5.76
N ILE A 222 -0.29 14.46 5.36
CA ILE A 222 0.12 13.91 4.06
C ILE A 222 -0.25 12.43 3.96
N ALA A 223 0.07 11.63 4.98
CA ALA A 223 -0.23 10.19 4.98
C ALA A 223 -1.74 9.93 4.89
N VAL A 224 -2.57 10.70 5.62
CA VAL A 224 -4.03 10.61 5.54
C VAL A 224 -4.53 10.97 4.13
N LEU A 225 -4.03 12.05 3.53
CA LEU A 225 -4.42 12.47 2.18
C LEU A 225 -3.99 11.46 1.10
N GLU A 226 -2.85 10.80 1.28
CA GLU A 226 -2.41 9.71 0.40
C GLU A 226 -3.37 8.51 0.49
N ILE A 227 -3.82 8.15 1.70
CA ILE A 227 -4.84 7.12 1.90
C ILE A 227 -6.16 7.52 1.20
N LEU A 228 -6.70 8.70 1.52
CA LEU A 228 -7.98 9.15 0.96
C LEU A 228 -7.92 9.29 -0.57
N GLY A 229 -6.81 9.80 -1.10
CA GLY A 229 -6.56 9.89 -2.53
C GLY A 229 -6.54 8.52 -3.21
N ALA A 230 -5.90 7.52 -2.60
CA ALA A 230 -5.91 6.15 -3.10
C ALA A 230 -7.31 5.52 -3.04
N VAL A 231 -8.06 5.72 -1.94
CA VAL A 231 -9.44 5.22 -1.80
C VAL A 231 -10.35 5.77 -2.90
N CYS A 232 -10.18 7.03 -3.31
CA CYS A 232 -10.95 7.62 -4.40
C CYS A 232 -10.78 6.89 -5.75
N LEU A 233 -9.69 6.13 -5.93
CA LEU A 233 -9.43 5.36 -7.15
C LEU A 233 -10.10 3.98 -7.16
N ILE A 234 -10.60 3.53 -6.00
CA ILE A 234 -11.24 2.22 -5.83
C ILE A 234 -12.73 2.35 -6.23
N PRO A 235 -13.32 1.34 -6.89
CA PRO A 235 -14.76 1.32 -7.17
C PRO A 235 -15.61 1.61 -5.92
N GLY A 236 -16.49 2.61 -6.00
CA GLY A 236 -17.31 3.06 -4.87
C GLY A 236 -16.56 3.79 -3.73
N GLY A 237 -15.23 3.79 -3.72
CA GLY A 237 -14.42 4.41 -2.66
C GLY A 237 -14.53 5.93 -2.61
N HIS A 238 -14.70 6.59 -3.76
CA HIS A 238 -14.91 8.04 -3.85
C HIS A 238 -16.13 8.52 -3.04
N LYS A 239 -17.21 7.73 -3.00
CA LYS A 239 -18.41 8.04 -2.21
C LYS A 239 -18.11 7.96 -0.73
N LYS A 240 -17.39 6.92 -0.29
CA LYS A 240 -16.94 6.78 1.10
C LYS A 240 -16.07 7.96 1.54
N VAL A 241 -15.17 8.43 0.68
CA VAL A 241 -14.33 9.61 0.98
C VAL A 241 -15.19 10.89 1.06
N LEU A 242 -16.17 11.07 0.18
CA LEU A 242 -17.09 12.21 0.24
C LEU A 242 -17.92 12.21 1.53
N ASP A 243 -18.43 11.04 1.94
CA ASP A 243 -19.19 10.86 3.17
C ASP A 243 -18.30 11.16 4.39
N ALA A 244 -17.06 10.62 4.40
CA ALA A 244 -16.07 10.89 5.44
C ALA A 244 -15.68 12.36 5.55
N MET A 245 -15.51 13.07 4.42
CA MET A 245 -15.22 14.50 4.44
C MET A 245 -16.43 15.34 4.87
N SER A 246 -17.64 14.83 4.68
CA SER A 246 -18.87 15.43 5.24
C SER A 246 -18.95 15.22 6.75
N HIS A 247 -18.49 14.07 7.25
CA HIS A 247 -18.33 13.81 8.67
C HIS A 247 -17.24 14.72 9.27
N TYR A 248 -16.07 14.80 8.63
CA TYR A 248 -14.97 15.68 9.02
C TYR A 248 -15.40 17.15 9.13
N GLN A 249 -16.16 17.66 8.16
CA GLN A 249 -16.67 19.03 8.19
C GLN A 249 -17.43 19.32 9.50
N ARG A 250 -18.33 18.40 9.91
CA ARG A 250 -19.10 18.55 11.15
C ARG A 250 -18.20 18.42 12.37
N PHE A 251 -17.27 17.47 12.34
CA PHE A 251 -16.31 17.24 13.42
C PHE A 251 -15.44 18.48 13.71
N CYS A 252 -14.92 19.14 12.67
CA CYS A 252 -14.09 20.34 12.80
C CYS A 252 -14.89 21.66 12.82
N ASN A 253 -16.23 21.60 12.77
CA ASN A 253 -17.12 22.78 12.63
C ASN A 253 -16.74 23.68 11.44
N GLU A 254 -16.34 23.09 10.30
CA GLU A 254 -16.03 23.83 9.08
C GLU A 254 -17.30 24.31 8.37
N ARG A 255 -17.26 25.50 7.76
CA ARG A 255 -18.41 26.04 7.00
C ARG A 255 -18.67 25.26 5.71
N SER A 256 -17.63 24.72 5.10
CA SER A 256 -17.72 23.91 3.88
C SER A 256 -16.78 22.71 3.97
N ARG A 257 -17.18 21.58 3.36
CA ARG A 257 -16.26 20.47 3.13
C ARG A 257 -15.00 20.98 2.45
N PHE A 258 -13.82 20.59 2.95
CA PHE A 258 -12.51 20.94 2.42
C PHE A 258 -12.02 22.36 2.75
N GLN A 259 -12.60 23.06 3.74
CA GLN A 259 -12.20 24.43 4.05
C GLN A 259 -10.71 24.50 4.41
N GLU A 260 -10.26 23.71 5.39
CA GLU A 260 -8.84 23.68 5.78
C GLU A 260 -7.95 23.11 4.66
N GLN A 261 -8.44 22.13 3.90
CA GLN A 261 -7.69 21.51 2.81
C GLN A 261 -7.55 22.41 1.57
N SER A 262 -8.35 23.47 1.47
CA SER A 262 -8.31 24.46 0.40
C SER A 262 -7.39 25.64 0.69
N LEU A 263 -6.93 25.81 1.94
CA LEU A 263 -6.02 26.88 2.31
C LEU A 263 -4.61 26.60 1.77
N PRO A 264 -3.95 27.58 1.12
CA PRO A 264 -2.56 27.44 0.72
C PRO A 264 -1.67 27.34 1.96
N ARG A 265 -1.16 26.14 2.26
CA ARG A 265 -0.21 25.94 3.36
C ARG A 265 1.22 25.87 2.85
N SER A 266 2.14 26.28 3.72
CA SER A 266 3.55 26.63 3.47
C SER A 266 4.45 25.51 2.90
N THR A 267 3.98 24.27 2.74
CA THR A 267 4.81 23.18 2.17
C THR A 267 4.27 22.66 0.84
N SER A 268 5.15 22.62 -0.17
CA SER A 268 4.81 22.17 -1.53
C SER A 268 4.26 20.73 -1.58
N ARG A 269 4.68 19.85 -0.66
CA ARG A 269 4.24 18.46 -0.61
C ARG A 269 2.80 18.32 -0.08
N LEU A 270 2.44 19.03 1.00
CA LEU A 270 1.07 19.04 1.53
C LEU A 270 0.10 19.60 0.49
N GLN A 271 0.47 20.71 -0.16
CA GLN A 271 -0.34 21.31 -1.22
C GLN A 271 -0.58 20.33 -2.38
N ARG A 272 0.44 19.55 -2.78
CA ARG A 272 0.29 18.52 -3.82
C ARG A 272 -0.66 17.40 -3.38
N ALA A 273 -0.54 16.92 -2.14
CA ALA A 273 -1.40 15.86 -1.61
C ALA A 273 -2.87 16.33 -1.54
N GLN A 274 -3.12 17.55 -1.04
CA GLN A 274 -4.44 18.18 -1.00
C GLN A 274 -5.02 18.32 -2.40
N ASN A 275 -4.28 18.95 -3.32
CA ASN A 275 -4.72 19.14 -4.71
C ASN A 275 -5.02 17.81 -5.41
N THR A 276 -4.24 16.77 -5.13
CA THR A 276 -4.41 15.44 -5.71
C THR A 276 -5.68 14.78 -5.18
N CYS A 277 -5.87 14.75 -3.86
CA CYS A 277 -7.06 14.20 -3.21
C CYS A 277 -8.33 14.94 -3.69
N VAL A 278 -8.33 16.27 -3.63
CA VAL A 278 -9.43 17.12 -4.08
C VAL A 278 -9.74 16.90 -5.57
N ARG A 279 -8.72 16.84 -6.44
CA ARG A 279 -8.93 16.52 -7.87
C ARG A 279 -9.54 15.14 -8.07
N TYR A 280 -9.12 14.12 -7.33
CA TYR A 280 -9.68 12.79 -7.45
C TYR A 280 -11.14 12.73 -7.02
N ILE A 281 -11.47 13.40 -5.91
CA ILE A 281 -12.85 13.54 -5.43
C ILE A 281 -13.74 14.21 -6.51
N TYR A 282 -13.30 15.33 -7.09
CA TYR A 282 -14.08 16.03 -8.13
C TYR A 282 -14.15 15.26 -9.45
N ARG A 283 -13.09 14.54 -9.85
CA ARG A 283 -13.09 13.72 -11.07
C ARG A 283 -13.95 12.47 -10.93
N ALA A 284 -14.00 11.86 -9.75
CA ALA A 284 -14.89 10.73 -9.48
C ALA A 284 -16.35 11.14 -9.60
N ARG A 285 -16.75 12.28 -8.98
CA ARG A 285 -18.09 12.84 -9.13
C ARG A 285 -18.51 13.06 -10.59
N LYS A 286 -17.59 13.51 -11.46
CA LYS A 286 -17.87 13.64 -12.90
C LYS A 286 -18.10 12.30 -13.60
N ARG A 287 -17.44 11.22 -13.17
CA ARG A 287 -17.65 9.87 -13.71
C ARG A 287 -18.99 9.27 -13.30
N ASP A 288 -19.45 9.54 -12.07
CA ASP A 288 -20.77 9.06 -11.60
C ASP A 288 -21.94 9.85 -12.23
N PHE A 289 -21.69 11.08 -12.68
CA PHE A 289 -22.69 11.94 -13.35
C PHE A 289 -22.73 11.77 -14.88
N VAL A 290 -21.93 10.88 -15.48
CA VAL A 290 -22.12 10.47 -16.88
C VAL A 290 -22.95 9.19 -16.87
N PRO A 291 -24.25 9.25 -17.22
CA PRO A 291 -25.07 8.04 -17.30
C PRO A 291 -24.46 7.06 -18.31
N PRO A 292 -24.57 5.73 -18.08
CA PRO A 292 -24.09 4.70 -19.03
C PRO A 292 -24.65 4.81 -20.46
N TYR A 293 -25.68 5.64 -20.66
CA TYR A 293 -26.38 5.80 -21.92
C TYR A 293 -25.71 6.71 -22.95
N TYR A 294 -24.59 7.39 -22.62
CA TYR A 294 -23.88 8.27 -23.56
C TYR A 294 -22.67 7.67 -24.26
N ASN A 295 -22.58 6.33 -24.34
CA ASN A 295 -21.66 5.63 -25.25
C ASN A 295 -22.46 4.79 -26.27
N ARG A 296 -23.11 5.45 -27.23
CA ARG A 296 -23.38 4.85 -28.55
C ARG A 296 -22.59 5.62 -29.60
N PRO A 297 -21.71 4.97 -30.38
CA PRO A 297 -21.14 5.59 -31.56
C PRO A 297 -22.27 5.76 -32.59
N ARG A 298 -22.79 6.98 -32.77
CA ARG A 298 -23.57 7.28 -33.97
C ARG A 298 -22.60 7.33 -35.16
N LEU A 299 -22.56 6.24 -35.89
CA LEU A 299 -22.14 6.19 -37.29
C LEU A 299 -22.88 7.30 -38.05
N LEU A 300 -22.17 8.36 -38.43
CA LEU A 300 -22.61 9.29 -39.46
C LEU A 300 -22.57 8.55 -40.79
N ARG A 301 -23.70 7.94 -41.17
CA ARG A 301 -23.94 7.48 -42.53
C ARG A 301 -24.34 8.72 -43.35
N ILE A 302 -23.41 9.21 -44.16
CA ILE A 302 -23.66 10.26 -45.15
C ILE A 302 -24.23 9.54 -46.38
N GLU A 303 -25.53 9.65 -46.61
CA GLU A 303 -26.15 9.31 -47.89
C GLU A 303 -25.91 10.47 -48.88
N PRO A 304 -25.57 10.20 -50.15
CA PRO A 304 -25.35 11.24 -51.15
C PRO A 304 -26.69 11.83 -51.59
N ARG A 305 -26.84 13.16 -51.50
CA ARG A 305 -28.00 13.86 -52.08
C ARG A 305 -27.90 13.86 -53.61
N ARG A 306 -29.00 13.50 -54.26
CA ARG A 306 -29.32 13.88 -55.65
C ARG A 306 -29.54 15.39 -55.74
#